data_AF-A0A242KUD3-F1
#
_entry.id   AF-A0A242KUD3-F1
#
_cell.length_a   1.000
_cell.length_b   1.000
_cell.length_c   1.000
_cell.angle_alpha   90.00
_cell.angle_beta   90.00
_cell.angle_gamma   90.00
#
_symmetry.space_group_name_H-M   'P 1'
#
loop_
_entity.id
_entity.type
_entity.pdbx_description
1 polymer ?
#
loop_
_entity_poly.entity_id
_entity_poly.type
_entity_poly.pdbx_seq_one_letter_code
_entity_poly.pdbx_strand_id
1 'polypeptide(L)'
;MIPRRSFDKAFKIAAVELMTEEGFSVKEVSLQLEVHANSLYRWVQEVEKYGESAFSGKGSALFDAHYEIKKLEQENHYLREELDLLKKFQDFLKPNKKSDFSF
;
A
#
# COMPACT_ATOMS: atom_id res chain seq x y z
N MET A 1 -32.79 8.34 -16.57
CA MET A 1 -31.56 7.58 -16.23
C MET A 1 -31.43 7.61 -14.71
N ILE A 2 -31.34 6.46 -14.03
CA ILE A 2 -31.20 6.43 -12.57
C ILE A 2 -29.75 6.80 -12.23
N PRO A 3 -29.49 7.84 -11.42
CA PRO A 3 -28.14 8.22 -11.04
C PRO A 3 -27.48 7.11 -10.23
N ARG A 4 -26.21 6.81 -10.52
CA ARG A 4 -25.45 5.82 -9.74
C ARG A 4 -25.23 6.36 -8.33
N ARG A 5 -25.59 5.55 -7.32
CA ARG A 5 -25.32 5.86 -5.90
C ARG A 5 -23.80 5.98 -5.70
N SER A 6 -23.36 7.08 -5.09
CA SER A 6 -21.96 7.32 -4.75
C SER A 6 -21.80 7.38 -3.23
N PHE A 7 -20.73 6.78 -2.73
CA PHE A 7 -20.37 6.80 -1.31
C PHE A 7 -19.04 7.53 -1.14
N ASP A 8 -18.90 8.31 -0.08
CA ASP A 8 -17.67 8.98 0.25
C ASP A 8 -16.61 8.01 0.81
N LYS A 9 -15.39 8.51 1.03
CA LYS A 9 -14.28 7.68 1.52
C LYS A 9 -14.55 7.18 2.94
N ALA A 10 -15.05 8.04 3.82
CA ALA A 10 -15.29 7.70 5.22
C ALA A 10 -16.32 6.58 5.37
N PHE A 11 -17.42 6.62 4.60
CA PHE A 11 -18.43 5.59 4.60
C PHE A 11 -17.89 4.23 4.14
N LYS A 12 -17.07 4.22 3.08
CA LYS A 12 -16.48 2.98 2.58
C LYS A 12 -15.50 2.35 3.56
N ILE A 13 -14.70 3.18 4.24
CA ILE A 13 -13.76 2.73 5.27
C ILE A 13 -14.54 2.09 6.43
N ALA A 14 -15.52 2.79 7.00
CA ALA A 14 -16.34 2.27 8.08
C ALA A 14 -17.05 0.95 7.69
N ALA A 15 -17.55 0.84 6.44
CA ALA A 15 -18.16 -0.39 5.95
C ALA A 15 -17.16 -1.56 5.89
N VAL A 16 -15.90 -1.29 5.54
CA VAL A 16 -14.82 -2.31 5.52
C VAL A 16 -14.43 -2.69 6.95
N GLU A 17 -14.25 -1.74 7.86
CA GLU A 17 -13.93 -1.97 9.27
C GLU A 17 -14.95 -2.89 9.96
N LEU A 18 -16.25 -2.72 9.66
CA LEU A 18 -17.30 -3.63 10.16
C LEU A 18 -17.04 -5.10 9.77
N MET A 19 -16.49 -5.34 8.58
CA MET A 19 -16.23 -6.70 8.09
C MET A 19 -14.88 -7.25 8.56
N THR A 20 -13.86 -6.39 8.68
CA THR A 20 -12.49 -6.81 8.97
C THR A 20 -12.14 -6.80 10.46
N GLU A 21 -12.67 -5.83 11.21
CA GLU A 21 -12.36 -5.63 12.64
C GLU A 21 -13.48 -6.16 13.52
N GLU A 22 -14.72 -5.82 13.20
CA GLU A 22 -15.90 -6.20 13.99
C GLU A 22 -16.48 -7.58 13.60
N GLY A 23 -15.94 -8.21 12.54
CA GLY A 23 -16.26 -9.58 12.15
C GLY A 23 -17.66 -9.80 11.56
N PHE A 24 -18.36 -8.74 11.14
CA PHE A 24 -19.66 -8.88 10.46
C PHE A 24 -19.48 -9.52 9.08
N SER A 25 -20.43 -10.38 8.69
CA SER A 25 -20.45 -10.93 7.35
C SER A 25 -20.84 -9.86 6.31
N VAL A 26 -20.34 -10.01 5.08
CA VAL A 26 -20.70 -9.15 3.95
C VAL A 26 -22.23 -9.07 3.75
N LYS A 27 -22.94 -10.16 4.05
CA LYS A 27 -24.41 -10.24 3.94
C LYS A 27 -25.10 -9.33 4.96
N GLU A 28 -24.64 -9.34 6.20
CA GLU A 28 -25.20 -8.49 7.27
C GLU A 28 -24.96 -7.01 6.96
N VAL A 29 -23.72 -6.65 6.62
CA VAL A 29 -23.36 -5.27 6.27
C VAL A 29 -24.11 -4.80 5.02
N SER A 30 -24.29 -5.67 4.01
CA SER A 30 -25.06 -5.37 2.81
C SER A 30 -26.51 -5.01 3.12
N LEU A 31 -27.14 -5.76 4.02
CA LEU A 31 -28.52 -5.53 4.44
C LEU A 31 -28.64 -4.27 5.29
N GLN A 32 -27.74 -4.07 6.26
CA GLN A 32 -27.77 -2.96 7.20
C GLN A 32 -27.47 -1.61 6.54
N LEU A 33 -26.53 -1.56 5.59
CA LEU A 33 -26.12 -0.34 4.92
C LEU A 33 -26.84 -0.12 3.57
N GLU A 34 -27.69 -1.06 3.15
CA GLU A 34 -28.33 -1.09 1.83
C GLU A 34 -27.33 -0.94 0.66
N VAL A 35 -26.17 -1.57 0.82
CA VAL A 35 -25.09 -1.58 -0.17
C VAL A 35 -25.04 -2.96 -0.81
N HIS A 36 -24.90 -3.02 -2.13
CA HIS A 36 -24.76 -4.30 -2.83
C HIS A 36 -23.47 -5.01 -2.41
N ALA A 37 -23.54 -6.31 -2.07
CA ALA A 37 -22.41 -7.12 -1.61
C ALA A 37 -21.17 -7.02 -2.51
N ASN A 38 -21.32 -7.02 -3.84
CA ASN A 38 -20.18 -6.85 -4.76
C ASN A 38 -19.41 -5.52 -4.56
N SER A 39 -20.09 -4.46 -4.13
CA SER A 39 -19.40 -3.20 -3.81
C SER A 39 -18.55 -3.35 -2.55
N LEU A 40 -19.07 -4.05 -1.55
CA LEU A 40 -18.36 -4.34 -0.30
C LEU A 40 -17.12 -5.20 -0.55
N TYR A 41 -17.25 -6.29 -1.31
CA TYR A 41 -16.10 -7.13 -1.71
C TYR A 41 -15.02 -6.31 -2.43
N ARG A 42 -15.42 -5.45 -3.38
CA ARG A 42 -14.48 -4.58 -4.09
C ARG A 42 -13.80 -3.60 -3.12
N TRP A 43 -14.51 -3.04 -2.16
CA TRP A 43 -13.93 -2.11 -1.20
C TRP A 43 -12.91 -2.77 -0.27
N VAL A 44 -13.18 -4.01 0.17
CA VAL A 44 -12.19 -4.81 0.92
C VAL A 44 -10.93 -5.00 0.09
N GLN A 45 -11.07 -5.41 -1.18
CA GLN A 45 -9.92 -5.58 -2.09
C GLN A 45 -9.15 -4.27 -2.34
N GLU A 46 -9.85 -3.14 -2.48
CA GLU A 46 -9.21 -1.83 -2.62
C GLU A 46 -8.40 -1.45 -1.37
N VAL A 47 -8.91 -1.75 -0.17
CA VAL A 47 -8.20 -1.51 1.09
C VAL A 47 -7.01 -2.44 1.26
N GLU A 48 -7.17 -3.73 0.94
CA GLU A 48 -6.05 -4.70 0.96
C GLU A 48 -4.92 -4.31 0.00
N LYS A 49 -5.26 -3.79 -1.18
CA LYS A 49 -4.28 -3.41 -2.21
C LYS A 49 -3.62 -2.06 -1.94
N TYR A 50 -4.38 -1.06 -1.50
CA TYR A 50 -3.94 0.33 -1.43
C TYR A 50 -3.79 0.89 -0.01
N GLY A 51 -4.23 0.16 1.02
CA GLY A 51 -4.21 0.60 2.41
C GLY A 51 -4.86 1.97 2.59
N GLU A 52 -4.15 2.89 3.24
CA GLU A 52 -4.59 4.27 3.47
C GLU A 52 -4.90 5.06 2.20
N SER A 53 -4.29 4.66 1.06
CA SER A 53 -4.51 5.27 -0.25
C SER A 53 -5.79 4.78 -0.94
N ALA A 54 -6.52 3.84 -0.35
CA ALA A 54 -7.80 3.36 -0.88
C ALA A 54 -8.81 4.50 -1.06
N PHE A 55 -9.70 4.33 -2.05
CA PHE A 55 -10.81 5.22 -2.37
C PHE A 55 -10.43 6.66 -2.78
N SER A 56 -9.17 6.94 -3.13
CA SER A 56 -8.66 8.29 -3.41
C SER A 56 -8.99 8.85 -4.80
N GLY A 57 -9.58 8.06 -5.70
CA GLY A 57 -10.02 8.53 -7.00
C GLY A 57 -10.69 7.43 -7.81
N LYS A 58 -11.66 7.80 -8.65
CA LYS A 58 -12.52 6.88 -9.44
C LYS A 58 -11.68 5.76 -10.07
N GLY A 59 -11.80 4.54 -9.52
CA GLY A 59 -11.05 3.32 -9.84
C GLY A 59 -10.71 3.13 -11.33
N SER A 60 -9.70 3.86 -11.78
CA SER A 60 -9.20 3.89 -13.14
C SER A 60 -7.91 3.10 -13.14
N ALA A 61 -7.72 2.24 -14.14
CA ALA A 61 -6.45 1.53 -14.33
C ALA A 61 -5.22 2.47 -14.31
N LEU A 62 -5.44 3.75 -14.62
CA LEU A 62 -4.42 4.79 -14.54
C LEU A 62 -4.03 5.13 -13.10
N PHE A 63 -4.98 5.16 -12.16
CA PHE A 63 -4.70 5.31 -10.72
C PHE A 63 -3.89 4.12 -10.20
N ASP A 64 -4.31 2.89 -10.55
CA ASP A 64 -3.61 1.66 -10.19
C ASP A 64 -2.15 1.69 -10.64
N ALA A 65 -1.90 2.09 -11.90
CA ALA A 65 -0.55 2.19 -12.44
C ALA A 65 0.29 3.26 -11.73
N HIS A 66 -0.28 4.43 -11.42
CA HIS A 66 0.44 5.50 -10.71
C HIS A 66 0.79 5.11 -9.27
N TYR A 67 -0.13 4.42 -8.58
CA TYR A 67 0.14 3.89 -7.25
C TYR A 67 1.31 2.90 -7.27
N GLU A 68 1.30 1.96 -8.21
CA GLU A 68 2.36 0.95 -8.30
C GLU A 68 3.71 1.59 -8.64
N ILE A 69 3.74 2.55 -9.57
CA ILE A 69 4.96 3.31 -9.90
C ILE A 69 5.52 3.99 -8.64
N LYS A 70 4.68 4.72 -7.90
CA LYS A 70 5.13 5.44 -6.69
C LYS A 70 5.65 4.48 -5.62
N LYS A 71 4.98 3.34 -5.44
CA LYS A 71 5.40 2.30 -4.49
C LYS A 71 6.78 1.73 -4.88
N LEU A 72 6.96 1.38 -6.15
CA LEU A 72 8.23 0.84 -6.66
C LEU A 72 9.36 1.87 -6.59
N GLU A 73 9.10 3.15 -6.86
CA GLU A 73 10.08 4.22 -6.72
C GLU A 73 10.57 4.35 -5.27
N GLN A 74 9.66 4.29 -4.30
CA GLN A 74 10.00 4.35 -2.88
C GLN A 74 10.82 3.13 -2.44
N GLU A 75 10.44 1.93 -2.86
CA GLU A 75 11.20 0.71 -2.57
C GLU A 75 12.61 0.76 -3.20
N ASN A 76 12.70 1.21 -4.46
CA ASN A 76 14.00 1.35 -5.13
C ASN A 76 14.90 2.37 -4.41
N HIS A 77 14.32 3.46 -3.91
CA HIS A 77 15.05 4.44 -3.13
C HIS A 77 15.64 3.82 -1.86
N TYR A 78 14.83 3.15 -1.04
CA TYR A 78 15.31 2.48 0.17
C TYR A 78 16.38 1.42 -0.13
N LEU A 79 16.18 0.59 -1.15
CA LEU A 79 17.17 -0.41 -1.56
C LEU A 79 18.50 0.22 -1.98
N ARG A 80 18.47 1.38 -2.65
CA ARG A 80 19.70 2.11 -2.99
C ARG A 80 20.42 2.65 -1.76
N GLU A 81 19.67 3.18 -0.79
CA GLU A 81 20.24 3.65 0.48
C GLU A 81 20.90 2.50 1.26
N GLU A 82 20.24 1.35 1.36
CA GLU A 82 20.80 0.15 1.98
C GLU A 82 22.07 -0.32 1.27
N LEU A 83 22.07 -0.37 -0.07
CA LEU A 83 23.24 -0.74 -0.86
C LEU A 83 24.41 0.23 -0.63
N ASP A 84 24.15 1.53 -0.60
CA ASP A 84 25.21 2.52 -0.39
C ASP A 84 25.77 2.47 1.03
N LEU A 85 24.92 2.17 2.03
CA LEU A 85 25.37 1.91 3.39
C LEU A 85 26.27 0.66 3.44
N LEU A 86 25.86 -0.44 2.81
CA LEU A 86 26.66 -1.67 2.72
C LEU A 86 28.02 -1.45 2.07
N LYS A 87 28.08 -0.67 0.97
CA LYS A 87 29.36 -0.33 0.31
C LYS A 87 30.29 0.46 1.25
N LYS A 88 29.76 1.45 1.97
CA LYS A 88 30.54 2.22 2.95
C LYS A 88 31.11 1.33 4.05
N PHE A 89 30.32 0.37 4.54
CA PHE A 89 30.81 -0.62 5.51
C PHE A 89 31.90 -1.51 4.94
N GLN A 90 31.75 -2.00 3.71
CA GLN A 90 32.80 -2.79 3.04
C GLN A 90 34.10 -2.00 2.91
N ASP A 91 34.02 -0.73 2.52
CA ASP A 91 35.18 0.15 2.40
C ASP A 91 35.87 0.37 3.75
N PHE A 92 35.10 0.58 4.82
CA PHE A 92 35.62 0.74 6.18
C PHE A 92 36.38 -0.52 6.67
N LEU A 93 35.90 -1.71 6.31
CA LEU A 93 36.48 -2.98 6.74
C LEU A 93 37.70 -3.42 5.91
N LYS A 94 38.08 -2.68 4.86
CA LYS A 94 39.27 -3.01 4.06
C LYS A 94 40.53 -2.94 4.93
N PRO A 95 41.34 -4.01 5.00
CA PRO A 95 42.55 -4.00 5.81
C PRO A 95 43.56 -2.97 5.29
N ASN A 96 44.07 -2.13 6.19
CA ASN A 96 45.18 -1.22 5.89
C ASN A 96 46.44 -2.05 5.57
N LYS A 97 47.00 -1.91 4.37
CA LYS A 97 48.32 -2.46 4.07
C LYS A 97 49.32 -1.76 5.00
N LYS A 98 49.79 -2.48 6.03
CA LYS A 98 50.94 -2.02 6.82
C LYS A 98 52.08 -1.78 5.84
N SER A 99 52.58 -0.56 5.79
CA SER A 99 53.85 -0.27 5.16
C SER A 99 54.91 -1.00 5.98
N ASP A 100 55.39 -2.12 5.46
CA ASP A 100 56.54 -2.82 6.00
C ASP A 100 57.73 -1.87 5.87
N PHE A 101 58.01 -1.12 6.94
CA PHE A 101 59.27 -0.42 7.09
C PHE A 101 60.35 -1.48 7.33
N SER A 102 61.02 -1.87 6.26
CA SER A 102 62.25 -2.63 6.29
C SER A 102 63.36 -1.76 6.92
N PHE A 103 63.97 -2.25 8.00
CA PHE A 103 65.21 -1.73 8.57
C PHE A 103 66.42 -2.49 8.00
#